data_AF-E5XQG8-F1
#
_entry.id   AF-E5XQG8-F1
#
_cell.length_a   1.000
_cell.length_b   1.000
_cell.length_c   1.000
_cell.angle_alpha   90.00
_cell.angle_beta   90.00
_cell.angle_gamma   90.00
#
_symmetry.space_group_name_H-M   'P 1'
#
loop_
_entity.id
_entity.type
_entity.pdbx_description
1 polymer ?
#
loop_
_entity_poly.entity_id
_entity_poly.type
_entity_poly.pdbx_seq_one_letter_code
_entity_poly.pdbx_strand_id
1 'polypeptide(L)'
;MARQQLPPQIKKTTVKNRKTSKDETRYEVTVETGVNPRTGRRSQSKRRFTNEKDARQHLADTQSKVAQGIYVHKNELTFEQACDDFLNGMHGLKESTLAGYRFDLQVPRHP
;
A
#
# COMPACT_ATOMS: atom_id res chain seq x y z
N MET A 1 17.84 -27.06 -21.83
CA MET A 1 16.58 -26.52 -21.28
C MET A 1 16.92 -25.54 -20.18
N ALA A 2 16.62 -24.25 -20.35
CA ALA A 2 16.94 -23.23 -19.34
C ALA A 2 16.03 -23.47 -18.12
N ARG A 3 16.62 -23.74 -16.95
CA ARG A 3 15.90 -23.72 -15.68
C ARG A 3 15.25 -22.35 -15.58
N GLN A 4 13.93 -22.29 -15.65
CA GLN A 4 13.19 -21.04 -15.56
C GLN A 4 13.31 -20.56 -14.11
N GLN A 5 14.38 -19.81 -13.84
CA GLN A 5 14.66 -19.32 -12.51
C GLN A 5 13.71 -18.17 -12.23
N LEU A 6 12.91 -18.32 -11.17
CA LEU A 6 12.17 -17.21 -10.63
C LEU A 6 13.16 -16.19 -10.07
N PRO A 7 12.91 -14.88 -10.25
CA PRO A 7 13.66 -13.85 -9.55
C PRO A 7 13.62 -14.11 -8.04
N PRO A 8 14.66 -13.78 -7.27
CA PRO A 8 14.70 -14.03 -5.83
C PRO A 8 13.57 -13.31 -5.06
N GLN A 9 12.97 -12.27 -5.65
CA GLN A 9 11.81 -11.56 -5.12
C GLN A 9 10.48 -12.32 -5.27
N ILE A 10 10.45 -13.39 -6.08
CA ILE A 10 9.26 -14.20 -6.34
C ILE A 10 9.46 -15.61 -5.79
N LYS A 11 8.66 -15.98 -4.80
CA LYS A 11 8.65 -17.31 -4.19
C LYS A 11 7.39 -18.06 -4.59
N LYS A 12 7.55 -19.26 -5.16
CA LYS A 12 6.45 -20.20 -5.36
C LYS A 12 6.06 -20.79 -4.00
N THR A 13 4.79 -20.67 -3.61
CA THR A 13 4.24 -21.17 -2.35
C THR A 13 2.98 -21.98 -2.60
N THR A 14 2.72 -22.94 -1.73
CA THR A 14 1.47 -23.71 -1.74
C THR A 14 0.56 -23.18 -0.65
N VAL A 15 -0.68 -22.87 -0.98
CA VAL A 15 -1.68 -22.34 -0.06
C VAL A 15 -2.95 -23.17 -0.16
N LYS A 16 -3.50 -23.58 0.99
CA LYS A 16 -4.79 -24.28 1.05
C LYS A 16 -5.93 -23.33 0.72
N ASN A 17 -6.71 -23.65 -0.31
CA ASN A 17 -7.93 -22.91 -0.65
C ASN A 17 -9.01 -23.20 0.41
N ARG A 18 -9.54 -22.16 1.05
CA ARG A 18 -10.55 -22.29 2.12
C ARG A 18 -11.90 -22.82 1.62
N LYS A 19 -12.23 -22.64 0.34
CA LYS A 19 -13.51 -23.09 -0.24
C LYS A 19 -13.45 -24.55 -0.71
N THR A 20 -12.35 -24.94 -1.35
CA THR A 20 -12.22 -26.28 -1.94
C THR A 20 -11.39 -27.23 -1.07
N SER A 21 -10.74 -26.73 -0.01
CA SER A 21 -9.79 -27.44 0.85
C SER A 21 -8.58 -28.05 0.11
N LYS A 22 -8.41 -27.73 -1.19
CA LYS A 22 -7.30 -28.20 -2.01
C LYS A 22 -6.10 -27.26 -1.92
N ASP A 23 -4.93 -27.82 -2.12
CA ASP A 23 -3.70 -27.05 -2.20
C ASP A 23 -3.55 -26.39 -3.56
N GLU A 24 -3.34 -25.07 -3.55
CA GLU A 24 -3.16 -24.27 -4.74
C GLU A 24 -1.77 -23.63 -4.77
N THR A 25 -1.15 -23.66 -5.94
CA THR A 25 0.09 -22.92 -6.18
C THR A 25 -0.19 -21.42 -6.23
N ARG A 26 0.65 -20.64 -5.56
CA ARG A 26 0.69 -19.18 -5.57
C ARG A 26 2.11 -18.68 -5.76
N TYR A 27 2.24 -17.51 -6.35
CA TYR A 27 3.50 -16.79 -6.51
C TYR A 27 3.49 -15.59 -5.57
N GLU A 28 4.29 -15.66 -4.52
CA GLU A 28 4.46 -14.59 -3.54
C GLU A 28 5.57 -13.64 -4.02
N VAL A 29 5.23 -12.37 -4.18
CA VAL A 29 6.13 -11.30 -4.59
C VAL A 29 6.43 -10.45 -3.37
N THR A 30 7.72 -10.31 -3.03
CA THR A 30 8.19 -9.40 -1.98
C THR A 30 9.10 -8.34 -2.58
N VAL A 31 8.73 -7.06 -2.43
CA VAL A 31 9.47 -5.92 -2.98
C VAL A 31 9.75 -4.92 -1.86
N GLU A 32 10.98 -4.43 -1.78
CA GLU A 32 11.30 -3.30 -0.90
C GLU A 32 10.73 -2.01 -1.48
N THR A 33 10.00 -1.26 -0.67
CA THR A 33 9.29 -0.04 -1.09
C THR A 33 9.87 1.21 -0.43
N GLY A 34 11.07 1.12 0.13
CA GLY A 34 11.73 2.24 0.80
C GLY A 34 11.32 2.39 2.26
N VAL A 35 11.15 3.62 2.71
CA VAL A 35 10.81 3.97 4.10
C VAL A 35 9.34 4.36 4.17
N ASN A 36 8.61 3.79 5.13
CA ASN A 36 7.23 4.19 5.37
C ASN A 36 7.22 5.64 5.90
N PRO A 37 6.50 6.57 5.23
CA PRO A 37 6.54 7.99 5.57
C PRO A 37 5.96 8.30 6.96
N ARG A 38 5.11 7.43 7.51
CA ARG A 38 4.49 7.63 8.82
C ARG A 38 5.30 7.04 9.96
N THR A 39 5.86 5.84 9.76
CA THR A 39 6.58 5.13 10.82
C THR A 39 8.09 5.33 10.78
N GLY A 40 8.64 5.87 9.68
CA GLY A 40 10.08 6.03 9.48
C GLY A 40 10.85 4.71 9.34
N ARG A 41 10.14 3.56 9.28
CA ARG A 41 10.75 2.23 9.20
C ARG A 41 10.80 1.74 7.76
N ARG A 42 11.74 0.81 7.48
CA ARG A 42 11.77 0.08 6.20
C ARG A 42 10.42 -0.56 5.91
N SER A 43 9.97 -0.44 4.67
CA SER A 43 8.69 -0.95 4.18
C SER A 43 8.91 -1.97 3.07
N GLN A 44 8.08 -3.01 3.07
CA GLN A 44 8.04 -4.02 2.02
C GLN A 44 6.60 -4.25 1.58
N SER A 45 6.38 -4.38 0.28
CA SER A 45 5.13 -4.85 -0.29
C SER A 45 5.18 -6.37 -0.46
N LYS A 46 4.18 -7.08 0.08
CA LYS A 46 4.01 -8.52 -0.07
C LYS A 46 2.66 -8.82 -0.68
N ARG A 47 2.65 -9.50 -1.83
CA ARG A 47 1.40 -9.87 -2.52
C ARG A 47 1.53 -11.24 -3.18
N ARG A 48 0.41 -11.95 -3.26
CA ARG A 48 0.33 -13.28 -3.87
C ARG A 48 -0.49 -13.25 -5.16
N PHE A 49 -0.03 -13.99 -6.16
CA PHE A 49 -0.68 -14.13 -7.47
C PHE A 49 -0.93 -15.59 -7.80
N THR A 50 -1.93 -15.85 -8.64
CA THR A 50 -2.23 -17.19 -9.17
C THR A 50 -1.25 -17.56 -10.28
N ASN A 51 -0.82 -16.59 -11.08
CA ASN A 51 0.03 -16.79 -12.25
C ASN A 51 1.42 -16.17 -12.05
N GLU A 52 2.42 -16.81 -12.63
CA GLU A 52 3.80 -16.33 -12.63
C GLU A 52 3.97 -15.04 -13.43
N LYS A 53 3.28 -14.93 -14.57
CA LYS A 53 3.31 -13.74 -15.43
C LYS A 53 2.86 -12.49 -14.67
N ASP A 54 1.75 -12.60 -13.95
CA ASP A 54 1.18 -11.49 -13.16
C ASP A 54 2.11 -11.12 -12.00
N ALA A 55 2.75 -12.10 -11.38
CA ALA A 55 3.75 -11.88 -10.34
C ALA A 55 4.97 -11.10 -10.87
N ARG A 56 5.49 -11.46 -12.05
CA ARG A 56 6.59 -10.73 -12.70
C ARG A 56 6.19 -9.32 -13.11
N GLN A 57 5.01 -9.16 -13.70
CA GLN A 57 4.51 -7.84 -14.09
C GLN A 57 4.40 -6.92 -12.88
N HIS A 58 3.78 -7.41 -11.79
CA HIS A 58 3.65 -6.64 -10.56
C HIS A 58 5.00 -6.29 -9.94
N LEU A 59 5.97 -7.21 -9.97
CA LEU A 59 7.33 -6.94 -9.50
C LEU A 59 7.95 -5.77 -10.28
N ALA A 60 7.92 -5.83 -11.62
CA ALA A 60 8.48 -4.80 -12.49
C ALA A 60 7.78 -3.43 -12.29
N ASP A 61 6.44 -3.44 -12.26
CA ASP A 61 5.65 -2.22 -12.06
C ASP A 61 5.94 -1.57 -10.71
N THR A 62 6.05 -2.39 -9.65
CA THR A 62 6.33 -1.90 -8.29
C THR A 62 7.74 -1.34 -8.21
N GLN A 63 8.74 -2.05 -8.74
CA GLN A 63 10.13 -1.58 -8.76
C GLN A 63 10.27 -0.26 -9.55
N SER A 64 9.59 -0.14 -10.69
CA SER A 64 9.58 1.09 -11.48
C SER A 64 9.00 2.26 -10.69
N LYS A 65 7.83 2.09 -10.06
CA LYS A 65 7.20 3.13 -9.23
C LYS A 65 8.06 3.55 -8.05
N VAL A 66 8.74 2.59 -7.41
CA VAL A 66 9.66 2.87 -6.29
C VAL A 66 10.86 3.64 -6.79
N ALA A 67 11.48 3.22 -7.90
CA ALA A 67 12.64 3.91 -8.50
C ALA A 67 12.29 5.33 -8.96
N GLN A 68 11.08 5.56 -9.45
CA GLN A 68 10.56 6.88 -9.84
C GLN A 68 10.14 7.74 -8.63
N GLY A 69 10.08 7.19 -7.42
CA GLY A 69 9.61 7.91 -6.23
C GLY A 69 8.10 8.16 -6.19
N ILE A 70 7.32 7.51 -7.07
CA ILE A 70 5.85 7.67 -7.16
C ILE A 70 5.08 6.53 -6.48
N TYR A 71 5.77 5.65 -5.77
CA TYR A 71 5.13 4.54 -5.07
C TYR A 71 4.33 5.05 -3.86
N VAL A 72 3.02 4.83 -3.90
CA VAL A 72 2.13 5.16 -2.79
C VAL A 72 1.98 3.96 -1.86
N HIS A 73 2.38 4.14 -0.60
CA HIS A 73 2.19 3.13 0.43
C HIS A 73 0.70 3.00 0.80
N LYS A 74 0.25 1.78 1.08
CA LYS A 74 -1.07 1.59 1.71
C LYS A 74 -1.04 2.27 3.08
N ASN A 75 -1.98 3.17 3.30
CA ASN A 75 -2.18 3.85 4.58
C ASN A 75 -3.61 3.58 5.07
N GLU A 76 -3.77 3.43 6.37
CA GLU A 76 -5.08 3.30 7.05
C GLU A 76 -5.60 4.67 7.53
N LEU A 77 -4.86 5.74 7.24
CA LEU A 77 -5.25 7.12 7.54
C LEU A 77 -6.63 7.41 6.96
N THR A 78 -7.58 7.72 7.84
CA THR A 78 -8.90 8.15 7.43
C THR A 78 -8.86 9.61 6.97
N PHE A 79 -9.83 10.01 6.17
CA PHE A 79 -9.95 11.40 5.76
C PHE A 79 -10.10 12.33 6.97
N GLU A 80 -10.91 11.94 7.96
CA GLU A 80 -11.09 12.69 9.21
C GLU A 80 -9.75 12.92 9.93
N GLN A 81 -8.95 11.87 10.09
CA GLN A 81 -7.62 11.97 10.71
C GLN A 81 -6.69 12.89 9.90
N ALA A 82 -6.75 12.83 8.57
CA ALA A 82 -5.95 13.71 7.72
C ALA A 82 -6.35 15.19 7.87
N CYS A 83 -7.66 15.48 7.99
CA CYS A 83 -8.17 16.82 8.25
C CYS A 83 -7.75 17.32 9.63
N ASP A 84 -7.84 16.47 10.65
CA ASP A 84 -7.41 16.82 12.01
C ASP A 84 -5.90 17.08 12.07
N ASP A 85 -5.08 16.24 11.45
CA ASP A 85 -3.62 16.43 11.35
C ASP A 85 -3.29 17.74 10.62
N PHE A 86 -4.01 18.07 9.55
CA PHE A 86 -3.86 19.32 8.82
C PHE A 86 -4.17 20.54 9.70
N LEU A 87 -5.31 20.52 10.41
CA LEU A 87 -5.71 21.63 11.29
C LEU A 87 -4.78 21.78 12.49
N ASN A 88 -4.29 20.68 13.06
CA ASN A 88 -3.33 20.68 14.16
C ASN A 88 -1.96 21.21 13.73
N GLY A 89 -1.57 20.98 12.47
CA GLY A 89 -0.33 21.52 11.89
C GLY A 89 -0.38 23.02 11.57
N MET A 90 -1.58 23.62 11.51
CA MET A 90 -1.74 25.06 11.29
C MET A 90 -1.61 25.84 12.59
N HIS A 91 -0.47 26.50 12.77
CA HIS A 91 -0.24 27.38 13.92
C HIS A 91 -0.81 28.79 13.70
N GLY A 92 -1.38 29.40 14.76
CA GLY A 92 -1.80 30.82 14.74
C GLY A 92 -3.18 31.09 14.15
N LEU A 93 -4.02 30.07 13.97
CA LEU A 93 -5.40 30.25 13.53
C LEU A 93 -6.25 30.91 14.62
N LYS A 94 -7.03 31.94 14.23
CA LYS A 94 -8.12 32.47 15.06
C LYS A 94 -9.21 31.40 15.17
N GLU A 95 -9.89 31.39 16.32
CA GLU A 95 -10.94 30.40 16.62
C GLU A 95 -12.08 30.41 15.58
N SER A 96 -12.46 31.59 15.06
CA SER A 96 -13.47 31.72 14.00
C SER A 96 -13.02 31.10 12.68
N THR A 97 -11.75 31.24 12.31
CA THR A 97 -11.19 30.64 11.11
C THR A 97 -11.10 29.13 11.24
N LEU A 98 -10.71 28.62 12.41
CA LEU A 98 -10.70 27.20 12.72
C LEU A 98 -12.10 26.59 12.63
N ALA A 99 -13.12 27.28 13.14
CA ALA A 99 -14.51 26.85 13.03
C ALA A 99 -14.98 26.76 11.57
N GLY A 100 -14.62 27.73 10.73
CA GLY A 100 -14.90 27.71 9.30
C GLY A 100 -14.26 26.50 8.61
N TYR A 101 -12.97 26.25 8.86
CA TYR A 101 -12.30 25.07 8.29
C TYR A 101 -12.92 23.75 8.75
N ARG A 102 -13.33 23.63 10.02
CA ARG A 102 -14.02 22.42 10.51
C ARG A 102 -15.35 22.18 9.83
N PHE A 103 -16.06 23.25 9.47
CA PHE A 103 -17.32 23.17 8.72
C PHE A 103 -17.05 22.73 7.26
N ASP A 104 -16.09 23.35 6.59
CA ASP A 104 -15.79 23.05 5.18
C ASP A 104 -15.16 21.66 4.98
N LEU A 105 -14.36 21.20 5.94
CA LEU A 105 -13.70 19.89 5.92
C LEU A 105 -14.57 18.76 6.48
N GLN A 106 -15.80 19.06 6.90
CA GLN A 106 -16.71 18.04 7.39
C GLN A 106 -17.08 17.10 6.24
N VAL A 107 -16.74 15.81 6.38
CA VAL A 107 -17.11 14.79 5.40
C VAL A 107 -18.64 14.82 5.25
N PRO A 108 -19.20 15.02 4.04
CA PRO A 108 -20.63 14.86 3.86
C PRO A 108 -20.96 13.40 4.20
N ARG A 109 -21.73 13.20 5.26
CA ARG A 109 -22.23 11.87 5.63
C ARG A 109 -23.06 11.37 4.46
N HIS A 110 -22.48 10.48 3.65
CA HIS A 110 -23.23 9.79 2.63
C HIS A 110 -24.27 8.91 3.35
N PRO A 111 -25.55 8.96 2.97
CA PRO A 111 -26.59 8.11 3.56
C PRO A 111 -26.34 6.62 3.30
#